data_AF-A0A9P3GI68-F1
#
_entry.id   AF-A0A9P3GI68-F1
#
_cell.length_a   1.000
_cell.length_b   1.000
_cell.length_c   1.000
_cell.angle_alpha   90.00
_cell.angle_beta   90.00
_cell.angle_gamma   90.00
#
_symmetry.space_group_name_H-M   'P 1'
#
loop_
_entity.id
_entity.type
_entity.pdbx_description
1 polymer ?
#
loop_
_entity_poly.entity_id
_entity_poly.type
_entity_poly.pdbx_seq_one_letter_code
_entity_poly.pdbx_strand_id
1 'polypeptide(L)'
;MNNSTDCTAFFAQNTDITGIGVRAAFYTQLFTLSVLPLLDRETRTSSFWTLFWTSLGLILASLVSAAEGELSFWSAVQVQYLVFISNAALIHLLPLDHHFGLRTWWKEAGGRDKLAIMFYIFHHILSLIVFIIFWILGEEFGPDTSCISSTTLYVSYKGPVDFMWAKYYSFLLYLSIIFLIGLTHMSLTEHGSNYLWRQRIS
;
A
#
# COMPACT_ATOMS: atom_id res chain seq x y z
N MET A 1 -30.72 33.29 4.35
CA MET A 1 -29.37 32.81 4.00
C MET A 1 -29.23 31.44 4.64
N ASN A 2 -29.39 30.38 3.85
CA ASN A 2 -29.32 29.00 4.35
C ASN A 2 -27.85 28.62 4.43
N ASN A 3 -27.33 28.62 5.66
CA ASN A 3 -25.93 28.37 6.00
C ASN A 3 -25.65 26.87 6.18
N SER A 4 -26.28 26.00 5.38
CA SER A 4 -25.91 24.58 5.35
C SER A 4 -24.92 24.37 4.21
N THR A 5 -23.64 24.32 4.54
CA THR A 5 -22.60 23.79 3.65
C THR A 5 -22.94 22.33 3.38
N ASP A 6 -23.62 22.07 2.26
CA ASP A 6 -23.99 20.72 1.85
C ASP A 6 -22.74 19.98 1.35
N CYS A 7 -22.04 19.33 2.26
CA CYS A 7 -20.83 18.57 1.96
C CYS A 7 -21.12 17.18 1.38
N THR A 8 -22.36 16.85 1.01
CA THR A 8 -22.68 15.53 0.45
C THR A 8 -21.95 15.28 -0.87
N ALA A 9 -21.75 16.32 -1.69
CA ALA A 9 -20.98 16.25 -2.93
C ALA A 9 -19.48 15.98 -2.69
N PHE A 10 -18.91 16.47 -1.58
CA PHE A 10 -17.52 16.18 -1.20
C PHE A 10 -17.31 14.68 -0.90
N PHE A 11 -18.32 14.01 -0.36
CA PHE A 11 -18.31 12.56 -0.14
C PHE A 11 -18.78 11.75 -1.34
N ALA A 12 -19.21 12.41 -2.43
CA ALA A 12 -19.53 11.72 -3.67
C ALA A 12 -18.26 11.02 -4.18
N GLN A 13 -18.35 9.71 -4.30
CA GLN A 13 -17.24 8.87 -4.75
C GLN A 13 -17.19 8.92 -6.27
N ASN A 14 -15.98 9.12 -6.81
CA ASN A 14 -15.72 8.77 -8.19
C ASN A 14 -15.77 7.23 -8.28
N THR A 15 -16.88 6.71 -8.82
CA THR A 15 -17.15 5.27 -8.87
C THR A 15 -16.11 4.48 -9.66
N ASP A 16 -15.36 5.15 -10.53
CA ASP A 16 -14.41 4.51 -11.42
C ASP A 16 -13.07 4.24 -10.73
N ILE A 17 -12.76 4.99 -9.68
CA ILE A 17 -11.51 4.87 -8.92
C ILE A 17 -11.75 4.26 -7.54
N THR A 18 -12.80 4.72 -6.85
CA THR A 18 -13.09 4.36 -5.46
C THR A 18 -14.46 3.73 -5.28
N GLY A 19 -15.11 3.39 -6.38
CA GLY A 19 -16.37 2.65 -6.36
C GLY A 19 -16.27 1.36 -5.56
N ILE A 20 -17.42 0.92 -5.07
CA ILE A 20 -17.49 -0.31 -4.28
C ILE A 20 -17.01 -1.53 -5.07
N GLY A 21 -17.22 -1.56 -6.39
CA GLY A 21 -16.73 -2.60 -7.28
C GLY A 21 -15.21 -2.68 -7.33
N VAL A 22 -14.53 -1.53 -7.49
CA VAL A 22 -13.06 -1.46 -7.49
C VAL A 22 -12.52 -1.97 -6.15
N ARG A 23 -13.06 -1.47 -5.03
CA ARG A 23 -12.64 -1.89 -3.69
C ARG A 23 -12.88 -3.39 -3.44
N ALA A 24 -14.06 -3.90 -3.79
CA ALA A 24 -14.39 -5.31 -3.63
C ALA A 24 -13.48 -6.22 -4.46
N ALA A 25 -13.21 -5.85 -5.73
CA ALA A 25 -12.27 -6.56 -6.59
C ALA A 25 -10.87 -6.55 -5.98
N PHE A 26 -10.43 -5.40 -5.48
CA PHE A 26 -9.11 -5.24 -4.86
C PHE A 26 -8.96 -6.07 -3.59
N TYR A 27 -9.94 -6.05 -2.69
CA TYR A 27 -9.93 -6.88 -1.49
C TYR A 27 -10.00 -8.37 -1.80
N THR A 28 -10.81 -8.76 -2.79
CA THR A 28 -10.90 -10.15 -3.24
C THR A 28 -9.56 -10.60 -3.85
N GLN A 29 -8.93 -9.74 -4.65
CA GLN A 29 -7.60 -9.97 -5.20
C GLN A 29 -6.59 -10.16 -4.07
N LEU A 30 -6.53 -9.25 -3.09
CA LEU A 30 -5.65 -9.35 -1.93
C LEU A 30 -5.88 -10.62 -1.10
N PHE A 31 -7.14 -10.99 -0.87
CA PHE A 31 -7.49 -12.23 -0.16
C PHE A 31 -7.04 -13.47 -0.94
N THR A 32 -7.25 -13.50 -2.24
CA THR A 32 -6.81 -14.62 -3.09
C THR A 32 -5.28 -14.71 -3.05
N LEU A 33 -4.60 -13.57 -3.16
CA LEU A 33 -3.14 -13.47 -3.16
C LEU A 33 -2.50 -13.74 -1.78
N SER A 34 -3.25 -13.71 -0.68
CA SER A 34 -2.74 -14.14 0.63
C SER A 34 -2.80 -15.66 0.80
N VAL A 35 -3.66 -16.36 0.05
CA VAL A 35 -3.81 -17.82 0.09
C VAL A 35 -2.93 -18.52 -0.96
N LEU A 36 -2.81 -17.95 -2.16
CA LEU A 36 -2.01 -18.48 -3.28
C LEU A 36 -0.53 -18.78 -2.98
N PRO A 37 0.19 -18.05 -2.10
CA PRO A 37 1.60 -18.31 -1.81
C PRO A 37 1.86 -19.68 -1.18
N LEU A 38 0.82 -20.36 -0.67
CA LEU A 38 0.88 -21.71 -0.15
C LEU A 38 1.01 -22.79 -1.25
N LEU A 39 0.84 -22.43 -2.52
CA LEU A 39 0.81 -23.38 -3.63
C LEU A 39 2.21 -23.65 -4.19
N ASP A 40 2.78 -22.71 -4.94
CA ASP A 40 4.09 -22.86 -5.57
C ASP A 40 4.78 -21.52 -5.92
N ARG A 41 6.04 -21.59 -6.36
CA ARG A 41 6.85 -20.39 -6.67
C ARG A 41 6.37 -19.67 -7.94
N GLU A 42 5.91 -20.41 -8.95
CA GLU A 42 5.48 -19.83 -10.21
C GLU A 42 4.18 -19.04 -10.05
N THR A 43 3.18 -19.62 -9.37
CA THR A 43 1.91 -18.93 -9.08
C THR A 43 2.13 -17.69 -8.24
N ARG A 44 3.02 -17.75 -7.24
CA ARG A 44 3.40 -16.58 -6.42
C ARG A 44 4.06 -15.48 -7.26
N THR A 45 4.91 -15.84 -8.22
CA THR A 45 5.55 -14.86 -9.11
C THR A 45 4.52 -14.21 -10.04
N SER A 46 3.61 -14.99 -10.61
CA SER A 46 2.50 -14.46 -11.44
C SER A 46 1.57 -13.55 -10.64
N SER A 47 1.27 -13.95 -9.41
CA SER A 47 0.52 -13.20 -8.41
C SER A 47 1.17 -11.86 -8.07
N PHE A 48 2.49 -11.83 -7.88
CA PHE A 48 3.27 -10.61 -7.66
C PHE A 48 3.06 -9.62 -8.82
N TRP A 49 3.27 -10.06 -10.07
CA TRP A 49 3.16 -9.19 -11.23
C TRP A 49 1.73 -8.67 -11.42
N THR A 50 0.73 -9.52 -11.21
CA THR A 50 -0.69 -9.13 -11.29
C THR A 50 -1.01 -8.03 -10.28
N LEU A 51 -0.62 -8.21 -9.02
CA LEU A 51 -0.84 -7.21 -7.98
C LEU A 51 -0.07 -5.91 -8.26
N PHE A 52 1.18 -6.03 -8.71
CA PHE A 52 2.03 -4.90 -9.07
C PHE A 52 1.36 -4.02 -10.13
N TRP A 53 0.92 -4.62 -11.24
CA TRP A 53 0.31 -3.86 -12.34
C TRP A 53 -1.03 -3.26 -11.95
N THR A 54 -1.83 -3.97 -11.17
CA THR A 54 -3.11 -3.48 -10.67
C THR A 54 -2.92 -2.27 -9.74
N SER A 55 -1.98 -2.38 -8.79
CA SER A 55 -1.64 -1.28 -7.88
C SER A 55 -1.06 -0.08 -8.62
N LEU A 56 -0.18 -0.32 -9.61
CA LEU A 56 0.38 0.74 -10.44
C LEU A 56 -0.70 1.45 -11.27
N GLY A 57 -1.62 0.69 -11.86
CA GLY A 57 -2.76 1.24 -12.59
C GLY A 57 -3.64 2.12 -11.70
N LEU A 58 -3.90 1.70 -10.46
CA LEU A 58 -4.65 2.49 -9.48
C LEU A 58 -3.94 3.80 -9.13
N ILE A 59 -2.61 3.76 -8.91
CA ILE A 59 -1.80 4.96 -8.67
C ILE A 59 -1.91 5.92 -9.86
N LEU A 60 -1.71 5.43 -11.08
CA LEU A 60 -1.76 6.26 -12.28
C LEU A 60 -3.16 6.86 -12.52
N ALA A 61 -4.21 6.06 -12.38
CA ALA A 61 -5.59 6.54 -12.49
C ALA A 61 -5.87 7.65 -11.47
N SER A 62 -5.45 7.48 -10.22
CA SER A 62 -5.63 8.49 -9.19
C SER A 62 -4.85 9.78 -9.48
N LEU A 63 -3.63 9.68 -10.03
CA LEU A 63 -2.84 10.86 -10.42
C LEU A 63 -3.49 11.62 -11.58
N VAL A 64 -4.00 10.91 -12.59
CA VAL A 64 -4.71 11.52 -13.73
C VAL A 64 -5.96 12.24 -13.24
N SER A 65 -6.80 11.60 -12.43
CA SER A 65 -8.01 12.23 -11.92
C SER A 65 -7.71 13.38 -10.95
N ALA A 66 -6.58 13.35 -10.23
CA ALA A 66 -6.13 14.50 -9.45
C ALA A 66 -5.74 15.67 -10.36
N ALA A 67 -5.04 15.40 -11.46
CA ALA A 67 -4.65 16.42 -12.43
C ALA A 67 -5.85 17.05 -13.16
N GLU A 68 -6.93 16.29 -13.35
CA GLU A 68 -8.20 16.76 -13.92
C GLU A 68 -9.09 17.49 -12.90
N GLY A 69 -8.71 17.51 -11.62
CA GLY A 69 -9.50 18.11 -10.54
C GLY A 69 -10.74 17.32 -10.13
N GLU A 70 -10.87 16.07 -10.61
CA GLU A 70 -12.00 15.18 -10.33
C GLU A 70 -11.77 14.28 -9.09
N LEU A 71 -10.53 14.22 -8.58
CA LEU A 71 -10.22 13.45 -7.40
C LEU A 71 -10.58 14.24 -6.13
N SER A 72 -11.60 13.79 -5.40
CA SER A 72 -11.86 14.28 -4.05
C SER A 72 -10.80 13.78 -3.07
N PHE A 73 -10.48 14.58 -2.06
CA PHE A 73 -9.53 14.19 -1.00
C PHE A 73 -9.92 12.86 -0.34
N TRP A 74 -11.21 12.63 -0.12
CA TRP A 74 -11.72 11.36 0.40
C TRP A 74 -11.37 10.17 -0.50
N SER A 75 -11.49 10.33 -1.82
CA SER A 75 -11.11 9.29 -2.78
C SER A 75 -9.60 9.06 -2.78
N ALA A 76 -8.79 10.11 -2.68
CA ALA A 76 -7.33 10.01 -2.55
C ALA A 76 -6.92 9.19 -1.32
N VAL A 77 -7.55 9.42 -0.16
CA VAL A 77 -7.30 8.64 1.07
C VAL A 77 -7.66 7.17 0.89
N GLN A 78 -8.78 6.85 0.22
CA GLN A 78 -9.17 5.47 -0.05
C GLN A 78 -8.18 4.76 -0.98
N VAL A 79 -7.75 5.43 -2.06
CA VAL A 79 -6.69 4.92 -2.94
C VAL A 79 -5.43 4.64 -2.14
N GLN A 80 -5.03 5.56 -1.27
CA GLN A 80 -3.83 5.41 -0.46
C GLN A 80 -3.88 4.17 0.45
N TYR A 81 -5.05 3.89 1.03
CA TYR A 81 -5.26 2.70 1.84
C TYR A 81 -5.12 1.41 1.03
N LEU A 82 -5.70 1.36 -0.18
CA LEU A 82 -5.58 0.21 -1.09
C LEU A 82 -4.13 -0.01 -1.53
N VAL A 83 -3.43 1.05 -1.91
CA VAL A 83 -2.01 1.00 -2.32
C VAL A 83 -1.14 0.56 -1.14
N PHE A 84 -1.43 1.00 0.08
CA PHE A 84 -0.72 0.55 1.27
C PHE A 84 -0.85 -0.95 1.51
N ILE A 85 -2.08 -1.48 1.47
CA ILE A 85 -2.30 -2.92 1.64
C ILE A 85 -1.61 -3.71 0.51
N SER A 86 -1.61 -3.18 -0.71
CA SER A 86 -0.89 -3.80 -1.84
C SER A 86 0.60 -3.88 -1.60
N ASN A 87 1.22 -2.81 -1.10
CA ASN A 87 2.64 -2.83 -0.78
C ASN A 87 2.95 -3.92 0.26
N ALA A 88 2.13 -4.07 1.30
CA ALA A 88 2.30 -5.13 2.29
C ALA A 88 2.18 -6.52 1.65
N ALA A 89 1.18 -6.75 0.80
CA ALA A 89 1.00 -8.02 0.10
C ALA A 89 2.14 -8.31 -0.90
N LEU A 90 2.65 -7.30 -1.62
CA LEU A 90 3.78 -7.46 -2.55
C LEU A 90 5.04 -7.95 -1.84
N ILE A 91 5.31 -7.51 -0.60
CA ILE A 91 6.43 -8.02 0.20
C ILE A 91 6.30 -9.53 0.43
N HIS A 92 5.11 -10.00 0.80
CA HIS A 92 4.85 -11.43 1.01
C HIS A 92 4.94 -12.27 -0.27
N LEU A 93 4.67 -11.65 -1.42
CA LEU A 93 4.76 -12.29 -2.73
C LEU A 93 6.17 -12.28 -3.32
N LEU A 94 7.10 -11.49 -2.77
CA LEU A 94 8.47 -11.49 -3.26
C LEU A 94 9.08 -12.89 -3.11
N PRO A 95 9.82 -13.38 -4.12
CA PRO A 95 10.51 -14.68 -4.06
C PRO A 95 11.78 -14.58 -3.19
N LEU A 96 11.63 -14.13 -1.95
CA LEU A 96 12.70 -14.14 -0.96
C LEU A 96 12.72 -15.52 -0.31
N ASP A 97 13.75 -16.31 -0.62
CA ASP A 97 14.01 -17.53 0.15
C ASP A 97 14.41 -17.14 1.56
N HIS A 98 13.65 -17.60 2.55
CA HIS A 98 13.75 -17.27 3.98
C HIS A 98 15.08 -17.66 4.66
N HIS A 99 16.08 -18.10 3.91
CA HIS A 99 17.33 -18.63 4.45
C HIS A 99 18.55 -17.74 4.24
N PHE A 100 18.44 -16.66 3.46
CA PHE A 100 19.59 -15.82 3.11
C PHE A 100 19.40 -14.37 3.54
N GLY A 101 20.42 -13.81 4.19
CA GLY A 101 20.48 -12.37 4.44
C GLY A 101 20.43 -11.59 3.12
N LEU A 102 19.87 -10.37 3.14
CA LEU A 102 19.63 -9.55 1.93
C LEU A 102 20.85 -9.49 0.98
N ARG A 103 22.05 -9.38 1.56
CA ARG A 103 23.32 -9.25 0.81
C ARG A 103 23.75 -10.55 0.12
N THR A 104 23.56 -11.70 0.76
CA THR A 104 23.90 -13.00 0.17
C THR A 104 22.85 -13.40 -0.84
N TRP A 105 21.58 -13.14 -0.54
CA TRP A 105 20.47 -13.36 -1.46
C TRP A 105 20.67 -12.60 -2.77
N TRP A 106 21.06 -11.32 -2.74
CA TRP A 106 21.29 -10.56 -3.98
C TRP A 106 22.36 -11.16 -4.89
N LYS A 107 23.35 -11.86 -4.34
CA LYS A 107 24.38 -12.53 -5.15
C LYS A 107 23.83 -13.81 -5.81
N GLU A 108 23.02 -14.56 -5.08
CA GLU A 108 22.51 -15.88 -5.49
C GLU A 108 21.19 -15.81 -6.27
N ALA A 109 20.45 -14.72 -6.16
CA ALA A 109 19.18 -14.51 -6.81
C ALA A 109 19.30 -14.56 -8.34
N GLY A 110 18.35 -15.28 -8.97
CA GLY A 110 18.21 -15.32 -10.41
C GLY A 110 17.82 -13.95 -10.98
N GLY A 111 18.05 -13.74 -12.28
CA GLY A 111 17.73 -12.46 -12.94
C GLY A 111 16.26 -12.05 -12.78
N ARG A 112 15.34 -13.02 -12.77
CA ARG A 112 13.90 -12.78 -12.56
C ARG A 112 13.57 -12.26 -11.16
N ASP A 113 14.22 -12.79 -10.12
CA ASP A 113 13.97 -12.38 -8.74
C ASP A 113 14.53 -10.97 -8.48
N LYS A 114 15.72 -10.67 -9.02
CA LYS A 114 16.31 -9.33 -8.99
C LYS A 114 15.41 -8.30 -9.65
N LEU A 115 14.83 -8.65 -10.81
CA LEU A 115 13.88 -7.80 -11.51
C LEU A 115 12.65 -7.52 -10.63
N ALA A 116 12.04 -8.55 -10.04
CA ALA A 116 10.89 -8.38 -9.15
C ALA A 116 11.19 -7.43 -7.97
N ILE A 117 12.37 -7.56 -7.34
CA ILE A 117 12.77 -6.64 -6.27
C ILE A 117 12.96 -5.21 -6.76
N MET A 118 13.64 -5.00 -7.90
CA MET A 118 13.81 -3.66 -8.44
C MET A 118 12.47 -2.99 -8.73
N PHE A 119 11.53 -3.73 -9.31
CA PHE A 119 10.18 -3.26 -9.57
C PHE A 119 9.42 -2.98 -8.26
N TYR A 120 9.53 -3.85 -7.26
CA TYR A 120 8.96 -3.60 -5.94
C TYR A 120 9.50 -2.30 -5.32
N ILE A 121 10.82 -2.09 -5.32
CA ILE A 121 11.45 -0.86 -4.79
C ILE A 121 10.94 0.37 -5.55
N PHE A 122 10.90 0.29 -6.88
CA PHE A 122 10.36 1.36 -7.72
C PHE A 122 8.91 1.70 -7.36
N HIS A 123 8.03 0.69 -7.28
CA HIS A 123 6.63 0.85 -6.92
C HIS A 123 6.46 1.44 -5.52
N HIS A 124 7.30 1.00 -4.58
CA HIS A 124 7.28 1.48 -3.21
C HIS A 124 7.65 2.97 -3.11
N ILE A 125 8.73 3.38 -3.80
CA ILE A 125 9.15 4.79 -3.87
C ILE A 125 8.07 5.62 -4.55
N LEU A 126 7.50 5.13 -5.65
CA LEU A 126 6.42 5.81 -6.36
C LEU A 126 5.19 6.00 -5.45
N SER A 127 4.77 4.95 -4.75
CA SER A 127 3.68 5.01 -3.77
C SER A 127 3.95 6.03 -2.66
N LEU A 128 5.20 6.13 -2.18
CA LEU A 128 5.57 7.10 -1.14
C LEU A 128 5.52 8.53 -1.68
N ILE A 129 5.99 8.77 -2.90
CA ILE A 129 5.93 10.07 -3.56
C ILE A 129 4.47 10.50 -3.71
N VAL A 130 3.61 9.61 -4.22
CA VAL A 130 2.18 9.89 -4.41
C VAL A 130 1.47 10.12 -3.07
N PHE A 131 1.80 9.36 -2.03
CA PHE A 131 1.34 9.64 -0.67
C PHE A 131 1.66 11.08 -0.27
N ILE A 132 2.92 11.49 -0.41
CA ILE A 132 3.36 12.83 -0.03
C ILE A 132 2.61 13.89 -0.84
N ILE A 133 2.48 13.70 -2.16
CA ILE A 133 1.73 14.61 -3.03
C ILE A 133 0.27 14.74 -2.58
N PHE A 134 -0.42 13.64 -2.32
CA PHE A 134 -1.82 13.65 -1.90
C PHE A 134 -2.04 14.33 -0.55
N TRP A 135 -1.07 14.24 0.37
CA TRP A 135 -1.19 14.90 1.66
C TRP A 135 -0.78 16.38 1.65
N ILE A 136 0.14 16.76 0.76
CA ILE A 136 0.52 18.17 0.55
C ILE A 136 -0.58 18.91 -0.20
N LEU A 137 -1.04 18.35 -1.33
CA LEU A 137 -2.04 18.97 -2.21
C LEU A 137 -3.48 18.62 -1.84
N GLY A 138 -3.68 17.77 -0.82
CA GLY A 138 -5.00 17.26 -0.48
C GLY A 138 -6.03 18.34 -0.10
N GLU A 139 -5.58 19.51 0.33
CA GLU A 139 -6.44 20.66 0.62
C GLU A 139 -6.95 21.36 -0.64
N GLU A 140 -6.33 21.10 -1.79
CA GLU A 140 -6.70 21.63 -3.10
C GLU A 140 -7.57 20.63 -3.90
N PHE A 141 -7.82 19.44 -3.34
CA PHE A 141 -8.56 18.38 -4.03
C PHE A 141 -10.07 18.56 -3.95
N GLY A 142 -10.68 18.68 -5.13
CA GLY A 142 -12.12 18.79 -5.33
C GLY A 142 -12.65 20.24 -5.20
N PRO A 143 -13.89 20.47 -5.65
CA PRO A 143 -14.50 21.82 -5.66
C PRO A 143 -14.86 22.37 -4.28
N ASP A 144 -15.00 21.51 -3.26
CA ASP A 144 -15.55 21.86 -1.94
C ASP A 144 -14.52 21.74 -0.80
N THR A 145 -13.36 22.38 -0.96
CA THR A 145 -12.24 22.34 0.01
C THR A 145 -12.63 22.86 1.41
N SER A 146 -13.67 23.70 1.50
CA SER A 146 -14.22 24.19 2.76
C SER A 146 -14.73 23.08 3.70
N CYS A 147 -15.16 21.94 3.14
CA CYS A 147 -15.66 20.79 3.90
C CYS A 147 -14.54 20.01 4.61
N ILE A 148 -13.28 20.15 4.18
CA ILE A 148 -12.12 19.42 4.74
C ILE A 148 -11.93 19.77 6.21
N SER A 149 -12.08 21.05 6.58
CA SER A 149 -11.92 21.53 7.95
C SER A 149 -12.91 20.92 8.96
N SER A 150 -14.09 20.49 8.47
CA SER A 150 -15.10 19.80 9.26
C SER A 150 -14.92 18.28 9.31
N THR A 151 -14.01 17.74 8.49
CA THR A 151 -13.80 16.31 8.34
C THR A 151 -12.89 15.79 9.45
N THR A 152 -13.48 15.16 10.46
CA THR A 152 -12.72 14.45 11.49
C THR A 152 -12.28 13.10 10.94
N LEU A 153 -11.01 12.99 10.57
CA LEU A 153 -10.42 11.71 10.19
C LEU A 153 -10.12 10.91 11.47
N TYR A 154 -10.86 9.83 11.69
CA TYR A 154 -10.56 8.86 12.73
C TYR A 154 -9.40 7.96 12.28
N VAL A 155 -8.18 8.45 12.43
CA VAL A 155 -6.98 7.64 12.25
C VAL A 155 -6.70 6.89 13.55
N SER A 156 -7.21 5.67 13.65
CA SER A 156 -6.90 4.62 14.63
C SER A 156 -6.68 5.06 16.10
N TYR A 157 -7.67 4.73 16.94
CA TYR A 157 -7.60 4.60 18.41
C TYR A 157 -7.28 5.82 19.30
N LYS A 158 -7.13 7.04 18.79
CA LYS A 158 -6.75 8.21 19.62
C LYS A 158 -7.69 9.42 19.61
N GLY A 159 -8.99 9.21 19.34
CA GLY A 159 -9.98 10.28 19.36
C GLY A 159 -9.89 11.22 18.15
N PRO A 160 -10.66 12.33 18.12
CA PRO A 160 -10.56 13.33 17.06
C PRO A 160 -9.19 14.00 17.14
N VAL A 161 -8.43 13.93 16.05
CA VAL A 161 -7.13 14.59 15.93
C VAL A 161 -7.22 15.58 14.78
N ASP A 162 -6.66 16.78 14.97
CA ASP A 162 -6.64 17.77 13.90
C ASP A 162 -5.97 17.21 12.65
N PHE A 163 -6.46 17.63 11.49
CA PHE A 163 -6.04 17.14 10.18
C PHE A 163 -4.52 17.10 10.00
N MET A 164 -3.80 18.10 10.51
CA MET A 164 -2.33 18.18 10.47
C MET A 164 -1.66 17.00 11.20
N TRP A 165 -2.16 16.64 12.39
CA TRP A 165 -1.64 15.53 13.18
C TRP A 165 -2.03 14.17 12.58
N ALA A 166 -3.21 14.08 11.95
CA ALA A 166 -3.62 12.89 11.21
C ALA A 166 -2.66 12.59 10.03
N LYS A 167 -2.13 13.62 9.34
CA LYS A 167 -1.09 13.46 8.30
C LYS A 167 0.16 12.80 8.88
N TYR A 168 0.64 13.36 10.00
CA TYR A 168 1.85 12.91 10.68
C TYR A 168 1.74 11.49 11.22
N TYR A 169 0.63 11.16 11.89
CA TYR A 169 0.39 9.81 12.42
C TYR A 169 0.21 8.77 11.31
N SER A 170 -0.49 9.11 10.23
CA SER A 170 -0.66 8.21 9.09
C SER A 170 0.67 7.90 8.42
N PHE A 171 1.54 8.90 8.26
CA PHE A 171 2.89 8.74 7.72
C PHE A 171 3.78 7.88 8.62
N LEU A 172 3.79 8.14 9.94
CA LEU A 172 4.54 7.33 10.90
C LEU A 172 4.02 5.90 11.01
N LEU A 173 2.70 5.70 10.93
CA LEU A 173 2.08 4.38 10.91
C LEU A 173 2.46 3.62 9.64
N TYR A 174 2.44 4.28 8.48
CA TYR A 174 2.90 3.73 7.20
C TYR A 174 4.35 3.25 7.32
N LEU A 175 5.26 4.13 7.76
CA LEU A 175 6.68 3.81 7.94
C LEU A 175 6.91 2.71 8.98
N SER A 176 6.21 2.75 10.12
CA SER A 176 6.40 1.77 11.19
C SER A 176 5.89 0.38 10.82
N ILE A 177 4.76 0.26 10.13
CA ILE A 177 4.26 -1.04 9.65
C ILE A 177 5.21 -1.62 8.61
N ILE A 178 5.73 -0.80 7.69
CA ILE A 178 6.72 -1.24 6.70
C ILE A 178 8.01 -1.70 7.39
N PHE A 179 8.48 -0.95 8.37
CA PHE A 179 9.67 -1.30 9.15
C PHE A 179 9.47 -2.60 9.95
N LEU A 180 8.30 -2.77 10.58
CA LEU A 180 7.96 -3.99 11.33
C LEU A 180 7.81 -5.22 10.42
N ILE A 181 7.22 -5.08 9.24
CA ILE A 181 7.16 -6.16 8.24
C ILE A 181 8.58 -6.52 7.77
N GLY A 182 9.43 -5.53 7.53
CA GLY A 182 10.85 -5.75 7.20
C GLY A 182 11.61 -6.48 8.31
N LEU A 183 11.43 -6.07 9.56
CA LEU A 183 12.10 -6.69 10.72
C LEU A 183 11.60 -8.11 11.04
N THR A 184 10.30 -8.35 10.94
CA THR A 184 9.73 -9.69 11.18
C THR A 184 10.20 -10.70 10.13
N HIS A 185 10.34 -10.27 8.87
CA HIS A 185 11.00 -11.08 7.84
C HIS A 185 12.46 -11.40 8.20
N MET A 186 13.22 -10.44 8.76
CA MET A 186 14.60 -10.69 9.18
C MET A 186 14.70 -11.64 10.39
N SER A 187 13.84 -11.49 11.41
CA SER A 187 13.90 -12.31 12.63
C SER A 187 13.53 -13.78 12.39
N LEU A 188 12.55 -14.07 11.53
CA LEU A 188 12.18 -15.45 11.19
C LEU A 188 13.27 -16.20 10.42
N THR A 189 14.05 -15.49 9.59
CA THR A 189 15.18 -16.11 8.86
C THR A 189 16.29 -16.58 9.80
N GLU A 190 16.49 -15.90 10.93
CA GLU A 190 17.58 -16.18 11.86
C GLU A 190 17.29 -17.42 12.72
N HIS A 191 16.03 -17.64 13.12
CA HIS A 191 15.63 -18.84 13.87
C HIS A 191 15.57 -20.10 12.99
N GLY A 192 15.05 -20.00 11.76
CA GLY A 192 14.95 -21.17 10.86
C GLY A 192 16.30 -21.74 10.43
N SER A 193 17.32 -20.89 10.26
CA SER A 193 18.68 -21.31 9.90
C SER A 193 19.32 -22.21 10.96
N ASN A 194 19.15 -21.88 12.25
CA ASN A 194 19.79 -22.61 13.35
C ASN A 194 19.27 -24.05 13.53
N TYR A 195 18.02 -24.34 13.15
CA TYR A 195 17.47 -25.69 13.23
C TYR A 195 17.97 -26.61 12.12
N LEU A 196 18.13 -26.10 10.89
CA LEU A 196 18.59 -26.88 9.74
C LEU A 196 20.07 -27.23 9.82
N TRP A 197 20.91 -26.35 10.37
CA TRP A 197 22.32 -26.67 10.62
C TRP A 197 22.49 -27.75 11.69
N ARG A 198 21.62 -27.78 12.71
CA ARG A 198 21.72 -28.76 13.79
C ARG A 198 21.35 -30.19 13.36
N GLN A 199 20.50 -30.35 12.35
CA GLN A 199 20.16 -31.67 11.79
C GLN A 199 21.20 -32.24 10.81
N ARG A 200 22.13 -31.42 10.31
CA ARG A 200 23.16 -31.89 9.35
C ARG A 200 24.44 -32.40 10.02
N ILE A 201 24.55 -32.25 11.35
CA ILE A 201 25.75 -32.60 12.15
C ILE A 201 25.45 -33.80 13.08
N SER A 202 24.24 -34.35 13.05
CA SER A 202 23.84 -35.59 13.73
C SER A 202 23.68 -36.73 12.74
#